data_AF-A0A0P7YAC9-F1
#
_entry.id   AF-A0A0P7YAC9-F1
#
_cell.length_a   1.000
_cell.length_b   1.000
_cell.length_c   1.000
_cell.angle_alpha   90.00
_cell.angle_beta   90.00
_cell.angle_gamma   90.00
#
_symmetry.space_group_name_H-M   'P 1'
#
loop_
_entity.id
_entity.type
_entity.pdbx_description
1 polymer ?
#
loop_
_entity_poly.entity_id
_entity_poly.type
_entity_poly.pdbx_seq_one_letter_code
_entity_poly.pdbx_strand_id
1 'polypeptide(L)'
;MATLRETDLYPPVKAWLEALGYVVKGEVGAADVVACHPGEAPVIVELKTGFSLQLLQQAVARQAVTDAVYVAVPRWTGKAGWRNFKGNVGLCRRLGLGVLSIHLEAGAVQVHCDPAPFRPRKSKPRRARLLKEFTARAGDPNAGGMTRETIVTAYRQGAMKCAAYLAGAGPSRGAEVARATGVARATTMMRDNHYGWFERVDRGVYALSESGRAALGA
;
A
#
# COMPACT_ATOMS: atom_id res chain seq x y z
N MET A 1 4.47 34.21 -5.19
CA MET A 1 3.15 33.60 -4.99
C MET A 1 2.84 33.59 -3.51
N ALA A 2 1.63 33.99 -3.11
CA ALA A 2 1.24 33.94 -1.70
C ALA A 2 1.22 32.48 -1.21
N THR A 3 1.73 32.25 0.01
CA THR A 3 1.66 30.94 0.66
C THR A 3 0.20 30.60 0.94
N LEU A 4 -0.24 29.44 0.47
CA LEU A 4 -1.59 28.95 0.72
C LEU A 4 -1.84 28.75 2.23
N ARG A 5 -2.97 29.26 2.71
CA ARG A 5 -3.42 29.11 4.11
C ARG A 5 -4.67 28.24 4.18
N GLU A 6 -4.91 27.69 5.36
CA GLU A 6 -6.10 26.86 5.64
C GLU A 6 -7.40 27.67 5.48
N THR A 7 -7.36 28.94 5.89
CA THR A 7 -8.47 29.90 5.71
C THR A 7 -8.87 30.09 4.25
N ASP A 8 -7.95 29.90 3.30
CA ASP A 8 -8.26 30.04 1.88
C ASP A 8 -9.12 28.86 1.35
N LEU A 9 -9.18 27.75 2.10
CA LEU A 9 -10.03 26.59 1.79
C LEU A 9 -11.47 26.75 2.29
N TYR A 10 -11.70 27.64 3.26
CA TYR A 10 -13.01 27.82 3.88
C TYR A 10 -14.08 28.34 2.90
N PRO A 11 -13.87 29.41 2.12
CA PRO A 11 -14.90 29.94 1.23
C PRO A 11 -15.49 28.93 0.23
N PRO A 12 -14.71 28.12 -0.51
CA PRO A 12 -15.28 27.14 -1.43
C PRO A 12 -16.03 26.01 -0.71
N VAL A 13 -15.57 25.58 0.46
CA VAL A 13 -16.27 24.55 1.25
C VAL A 13 -17.59 25.10 1.79
N LYS A 14 -17.59 26.33 2.30
CA LYS A 14 -18.79 27.03 2.76
C LYS A 14 -19.81 27.16 1.63
N ALA A 15 -19.40 27.73 0.49
CA ALA A 15 -20.30 27.94 -0.65
C ALA A 15 -20.90 26.62 -1.17
N TRP A 16 -20.10 25.55 -1.20
CA TRP A 16 -20.58 24.21 -1.58
C TRP A 16 -21.64 23.67 -0.62
N LEU A 17 -21.42 23.77 0.70
CA LEU A 17 -22.38 23.31 1.71
C LEU A 17 -23.65 24.19 1.72
N GLU A 18 -23.53 25.51 1.59
CA GLU A 18 -24.68 26.42 1.51
C GLU A 18 -25.52 26.16 0.26
N ALA A 19 -24.88 25.83 -0.88
CA ALA A 19 -25.59 25.41 -2.09
C ALA A 19 -26.35 24.07 -1.93
N LEU A 20 -25.96 23.26 -0.94
CA LEU A 20 -26.68 22.04 -0.54
C LEU A 20 -27.79 22.30 0.50
N GLY A 21 -28.01 23.56 0.89
CA GLY A 21 -29.08 23.96 1.82
C GLY A 21 -28.67 24.03 3.29
N TYR A 22 -27.39 23.85 3.61
CA TYR A 22 -26.91 23.95 4.99
C TYR A 22 -26.71 25.40 5.42
N VAL A 23 -26.93 25.67 6.71
CA VAL A 23 -26.39 26.87 7.38
C VAL A 23 -24.97 26.55 7.84
N VAL A 24 -23.99 27.32 7.36
CA VAL A 24 -22.56 27.03 7.59
C VAL A 24 -21.89 28.10 8.43
N LYS A 25 -21.14 27.66 9.44
CA LYS A 25 -20.28 28.52 10.27
C LYS A 25 -18.88 27.91 10.38
N GLY A 26 -17.88 28.77 10.44
CA GLY A 26 -16.50 28.37 10.70
C GLY A 26 -16.15 28.52 12.18
N GLU A 27 -15.09 27.83 12.61
CA GLU A 27 -14.50 27.94 13.97
C GLU A 27 -15.53 27.69 15.09
N VAL A 28 -16.38 26.68 14.93
CA VAL A 28 -17.37 26.30 15.95
C VAL A 28 -16.76 25.28 16.90
N GLY A 29 -16.48 25.72 18.13
CA GLY A 29 -15.74 24.91 19.09
C GLY A 29 -14.31 24.67 18.60
N ALA A 30 -13.97 23.43 18.32
CA ALA A 30 -12.65 23.07 17.76
C ALA A 30 -12.72 22.61 16.30
N ALA A 31 -13.89 22.71 15.65
CA ALA A 31 -14.10 22.31 14.27
C ALA A 31 -13.97 23.51 13.32
N ASP A 32 -13.23 23.34 12.23
CA ASP A 32 -12.98 24.41 11.25
C ASP A 32 -14.26 24.82 10.51
N VAL A 33 -15.11 23.84 10.14
CA VAL A 33 -16.41 24.08 9.50
C VAL A 33 -17.48 23.19 10.11
N VAL A 34 -18.61 23.79 10.47
CA VAL A 34 -19.83 23.10 10.89
C VAL A 34 -21.00 23.55 10.01
N ALA A 35 -21.67 22.57 9.40
CA ALA A 35 -22.86 22.74 8.59
C ALA A 35 -24.05 22.09 9.29
N CYS A 36 -25.15 22.83 9.44
CA CYS A 36 -26.37 22.31 10.07
C CYS A 36 -27.56 22.47 9.14
N HIS A 37 -28.43 21.47 9.11
CA HIS A 37 -29.74 21.49 8.49
C HIS A 37 -30.81 21.05 9.52
N PRO A 38 -32.02 21.66 9.55
CA PRO A 38 -33.03 21.30 10.55
C PRO A 38 -33.39 19.81 10.52
N GLY A 39 -33.34 19.15 11.68
CA GLY A 39 -33.70 17.74 11.84
C GLY A 39 -32.60 16.74 11.46
N GLU A 40 -31.42 17.21 11.08
CA GLU A 40 -30.27 16.37 10.69
C GLU A 40 -29.09 16.54 11.65
N ALA A 41 -28.22 15.53 11.70
CA ALA A 41 -26.95 15.63 12.41
C ALA A 41 -26.03 16.66 11.71
N PRO A 42 -25.15 17.36 12.46
CA PRO A 42 -24.23 18.32 11.84
C PRO A 42 -23.24 17.62 10.92
N VAL A 43 -22.86 18.30 9.84
CA VAL A 43 -21.70 17.94 9.01
C VAL A 43 -20.49 18.72 9.53
N ILE A 44 -19.37 18.03 9.75
CA ILE A 44 -18.12 18.65 10.19
C ILE A 44 -17.07 18.48 9.10
N VAL A 45 -16.35 19.56 8.77
CA VAL A 45 -15.23 19.52 7.83
C VAL A 45 -13.97 20.10 8.48
N GLU A 46 -12.89 19.31 8.51
CA GLU A 46 -11.56 19.76 8.95
C GLU A 46 -10.73 20.15 7.71
N LEU A 47 -10.13 21.34 7.74
CA LEU A 47 -9.41 21.98 6.64
C LEU A 47 -7.89 21.86 6.87
N LYS A 48 -7.14 21.41 5.86
CA LYS A 48 -5.67 21.45 5.90
C LYS A 48 -5.09 21.72 4.53
N THR A 49 -3.98 22.45 4.47
CA THR A 49 -3.24 22.66 3.21
C THR A 49 -2.63 21.39 2.61
N GLY A 50 -2.63 20.28 3.37
CA GLY A 50 -2.28 18.96 2.88
C GLY A 50 -2.65 17.88 3.90
N PHE A 51 -2.65 16.62 3.46
CA PHE A 51 -2.89 15.50 4.36
C PHE A 51 -1.78 15.39 5.41
N SER A 52 -2.17 15.25 6.67
CA SER A 52 -1.28 15.04 7.80
C SER A 52 -1.91 14.07 8.81
N LEU A 53 -1.10 13.50 9.70
CA LEU A 53 -1.63 12.69 10.79
C LEU A 53 -2.53 13.52 11.73
N GLN A 54 -2.17 14.79 11.95
CA GLN A 54 -2.94 15.72 12.76
C GLN A 54 -4.37 15.91 12.21
N LEU A 55 -4.51 16.15 10.90
CA LEU A 55 -5.82 16.28 10.25
C LEU A 55 -6.69 15.04 10.48
N LEU A 56 -6.09 13.84 10.34
CA LEU A 56 -6.82 12.59 10.56
C LEU A 56 -7.22 12.40 12.03
N GLN A 57 -6.35 12.77 12.98
CA GLN A 57 -6.66 12.70 14.40
C GLN A 57 -7.79 13.65 14.79
N GLN A 58 -7.76 14.89 14.28
CA GLN A 58 -8.84 15.86 14.49
C GLN A 58 -10.15 15.32 13.92
N ALA A 59 -10.17 14.89 12.66
CA ALA A 59 -11.37 14.36 12.03
C ALA A 59 -11.93 13.12 12.74
N VAL A 60 -11.09 12.17 13.15
CA VAL A 60 -11.54 11.01 13.94
C VAL A 60 -12.12 11.44 15.29
N ALA A 61 -11.53 12.44 15.96
CA ALA A 61 -12.09 12.96 17.20
C ALA A 61 -13.49 13.58 17.01
N ARG A 62 -13.78 14.16 15.83
CA ARG A 62 -15.12 14.70 15.50
C ARG A 62 -16.17 13.62 15.31
N GLN A 63 -15.78 12.37 15.05
CA GLN A 63 -16.73 11.26 14.92
C GLN A 63 -17.49 10.95 16.23
N ALA A 64 -16.98 11.42 17.38
CA ALA A 64 -17.72 11.37 18.64
C ALA A 64 -18.96 12.30 18.66
N VAL A 65 -19.06 13.24 17.72
CA VAL A 65 -20.17 14.20 17.60
C VAL A 65 -21.14 13.81 16.49
N THR A 66 -20.63 13.32 15.36
CA THR A 66 -21.43 13.00 14.17
C THR A 66 -20.71 11.98 13.29
N ASP A 67 -21.46 11.16 12.53
CA ASP A 67 -20.87 10.29 11.51
C ASP A 67 -20.48 11.06 10.24
N ALA A 68 -21.04 12.26 10.03
CA ALA A 68 -20.86 13.08 8.84
C ALA A 68 -19.59 13.96 8.93
N VAL A 69 -18.41 13.33 9.01
CA VAL A 69 -17.12 14.04 9.12
C VAL A 69 -16.30 13.92 7.84
N TYR A 70 -15.90 15.06 7.29
CA TYR A 70 -15.06 15.18 6.12
C TYR A 70 -13.70 15.80 6.45
N VAL A 71 -12.67 15.41 5.69
CA VAL A 71 -11.41 16.15 5.59
C VAL A 71 -11.31 16.84 4.24
N ALA A 72 -10.81 18.06 4.21
CA ALA A 72 -10.71 18.90 3.04
C ALA A 72 -9.26 19.39 2.83
N VAL A 73 -8.72 19.11 1.65
CA VAL A 73 -7.36 19.53 1.26
C VAL A 73 -7.34 20.11 -0.17
N PRO A 74 -6.33 20.90 -0.55
CA PRO A 74 -6.17 21.33 -1.94
C PRO A 74 -6.05 20.15 -2.90
N ARG A 75 -6.39 20.36 -4.17
CA ARG A 75 -6.06 19.38 -5.21
C ARG A 75 -4.54 19.15 -5.27
N TRP A 76 -4.19 17.90 -5.50
CA TRP A 76 -2.81 17.48 -5.65
C TRP A 76 -2.15 18.10 -6.89
N THR A 77 -0.83 18.10 -6.90
CA THR A 77 -0.01 18.47 -8.06
C THR A 77 0.76 17.27 -8.59
N GLY A 78 0.73 17.10 -9.92
CA GLY A 78 1.46 16.04 -10.63
C GLY A 78 1.12 14.60 -10.24
N LYS A 79 1.88 13.66 -10.80
CA LYS A 79 1.64 12.22 -10.64
C LYS A 79 1.97 11.70 -9.23
N ALA A 80 2.94 12.32 -8.56
CA ALA A 80 3.33 11.95 -7.20
C ALA A 80 2.27 12.39 -6.18
N GLY A 81 1.82 13.64 -6.27
CA GLY A 81 0.74 14.16 -5.42
C GLY A 81 -0.54 13.35 -5.57
N TRP A 82 -0.93 13.01 -6.81
CA TRP A 82 -2.10 12.15 -7.07
C TRP A 82 -2.00 10.80 -6.35
N ARG A 83 -0.84 10.15 -6.43
CA ARG A 83 -0.63 8.84 -5.81
C ARG A 83 -0.75 8.90 -4.29
N ASN A 84 -0.18 9.93 -3.68
CA ASN A 84 -0.29 10.17 -2.23
C ASN A 84 -1.74 10.46 -1.84
N PHE A 85 -2.42 11.36 -2.57
CA PHE A 85 -3.83 11.69 -2.34
C PHE A 85 -4.72 10.44 -2.41
N LYS A 86 -4.58 9.63 -3.48
CA LYS A 86 -5.34 8.37 -3.63
C LYS A 86 -5.07 7.38 -2.51
N GLY A 87 -3.82 7.30 -2.01
CA GLY A 87 -3.46 6.51 -0.83
C GLY A 87 -4.22 6.98 0.42
N ASN A 88 -4.26 8.28 0.66
CA ASN A 88 -4.94 8.88 1.81
C ASN A 88 -6.46 8.74 1.75
N VAL A 89 -7.08 8.81 0.58
CA VAL A 89 -8.51 8.48 0.41
C VAL A 89 -8.79 7.05 0.88
N GLY A 90 -7.90 6.10 0.56
CA GLY A 90 -8.01 4.72 1.03
C GLY A 90 -7.91 4.57 2.55
N LEU A 91 -7.14 5.44 3.22
CA LEU A 91 -7.04 5.49 4.68
C LEU A 91 -8.28 6.14 5.31
N CYS A 92 -8.76 7.27 4.78
CA CYS A 92 -9.96 7.95 5.27
C CYS A 92 -11.19 7.03 5.21
N ARG A 93 -11.35 6.27 4.11
CA ARG A 93 -12.40 5.24 4.03
C ARG A 93 -12.31 4.21 5.15
N ARG A 94 -11.10 3.82 5.59
CA ARG A 94 -10.92 2.86 6.69
C ARG A 94 -11.29 3.45 8.05
N LEU A 95 -11.14 4.76 8.18
CA LEU A 95 -11.50 5.53 9.35
C LEU A 95 -12.99 5.96 9.32
N GLY A 96 -13.72 5.69 8.24
CA GLY A 96 -15.10 6.13 8.07
C GLY A 96 -15.25 7.63 7.83
N LEU A 97 -14.22 8.28 7.30
CA LEU A 97 -14.20 9.71 6.98
C LEU A 97 -14.51 9.97 5.51
N GLY A 98 -15.22 11.07 5.26
CA GLY A 98 -15.38 11.64 3.92
C GLY A 98 -14.13 12.41 3.49
N VAL A 99 -13.94 12.56 2.17
CA VAL A 99 -12.77 13.28 1.62
C VAL A 99 -13.20 14.25 0.53
N LEU A 100 -12.80 15.51 0.71
CA LEU A 100 -12.98 16.60 -0.22
C LEU A 100 -11.63 17.06 -0.77
N SER A 101 -11.60 17.44 -2.05
CA SER A 101 -10.49 18.22 -2.61
C SER A 101 -10.97 19.57 -3.12
N ILE A 102 -10.20 20.62 -2.89
CA ILE A 102 -10.52 21.99 -3.28
C ILE A 102 -9.67 22.40 -4.48
N HIS A 103 -10.32 22.82 -5.57
CA HIS A 103 -9.68 23.48 -6.70
C HIS A 103 -9.74 25.00 -6.50
N LEU A 104 -8.74 25.54 -5.82
CA LEU A 104 -8.72 26.95 -5.37
C LEU A 104 -8.98 27.96 -6.49
N GLU A 105 -8.32 27.81 -7.64
CA GLU A 105 -8.49 28.72 -8.78
C GLU A 105 -9.92 28.72 -9.35
N ALA A 106 -10.64 27.60 -9.21
CA ALA A 106 -11.99 27.44 -9.72
C ALA A 106 -13.05 27.63 -8.61
N GLY A 107 -12.63 27.80 -7.35
CA GLY A 107 -13.53 27.83 -6.19
C GLY A 107 -14.36 26.56 -6.01
N ALA A 108 -13.92 25.42 -6.54
CA ALA A 108 -14.73 24.21 -6.66
C ALA A 108 -14.33 23.12 -5.66
N VAL A 109 -15.33 22.44 -5.09
CA VAL A 109 -15.16 21.27 -4.22
C VAL A 109 -15.44 19.98 -5.01
N GLN A 110 -14.59 18.97 -4.84
CA GLN A 110 -14.85 17.62 -5.34
C GLN A 110 -14.89 16.63 -4.17
N VAL A 111 -15.97 15.84 -4.10
CA VAL A 111 -16.10 14.72 -3.16
C VAL A 111 -15.44 13.46 -3.75
N HIS A 112 -14.57 12.80 -2.98
CA HIS A 112 -13.87 11.56 -3.39
C HIS A 112 -14.39 10.31 -2.66
N CYS A 113 -14.97 10.51 -1.48
CA CYS A 113 -15.80 9.54 -0.78
C CYS A 113 -16.61 10.24 0.29
N ASP A 114 -17.78 9.69 0.58
CA ASP A 114 -18.57 10.05 1.73
C ASP A 114 -18.17 9.22 2.97
N PRO A 115 -18.40 9.76 4.18
CA PRO A 115 -18.26 9.02 5.43
C PRO A 115 -19.15 7.78 5.41
N ALA A 116 -18.58 6.62 5.74
CA ALA A 116 -19.33 5.38 5.80
C ALA A 116 -18.63 4.35 6.71
N PRO A 117 -19.37 3.49 7.42
CA PRO A 117 -18.78 2.40 8.18
C PRO A 117 -17.88 1.51 7.32
N PHE A 118 -16.70 1.19 7.82
CA PHE A 118 -15.74 0.35 7.10
C PHE A 118 -15.50 -0.99 7.77
N ARG A 119 -15.62 -2.06 6.96
CA ARG A 119 -15.23 -3.41 7.37
C ARG A 119 -14.09 -3.92 6.49
N PRO A 120 -12.89 -4.16 7.06
CA PRO A 120 -11.76 -4.68 6.28
C PRO A 120 -12.07 -6.04 5.64
N ARG A 121 -11.97 -6.12 4.30
CA ARG A 121 -12.05 -7.40 3.58
C ARG A 121 -10.75 -8.18 3.71
N LYS A 122 -10.80 -9.33 4.39
CA LYS A 122 -9.67 -10.26 4.50
C LYS A 122 -9.43 -10.98 3.17
N SER A 123 -8.17 -11.12 2.77
CA SER A 123 -7.78 -11.87 1.57
C SER A 123 -7.29 -13.27 1.94
N LYS A 124 -8.16 -14.28 1.78
CA LYS A 124 -7.78 -15.70 1.99
C LYS A 124 -6.56 -16.12 1.14
N PRO A 125 -6.45 -15.74 -0.15
CA PRO A 125 -5.29 -16.09 -0.96
C PRO A 125 -3.97 -15.48 -0.46
N ARG A 126 -3.98 -14.20 -0.03
CA ARG A 126 -2.78 -13.55 0.54
C ARG A 126 -2.35 -14.23 1.84
N ARG A 127 -3.31 -14.56 2.72
CA ARG A 127 -3.04 -15.31 3.95
C ARG A 127 -2.40 -16.67 3.65
N ALA A 128 -2.98 -17.43 2.71
CA ALA A 128 -2.46 -18.75 2.34
C ALA A 128 -1.03 -18.66 1.76
N ARG A 129 -0.76 -17.67 0.90
CA ARG A 129 0.58 -17.43 0.36
C ARG A 129 1.60 -17.11 1.46
N LEU A 130 1.23 -16.26 2.41
CA LEU A 130 2.08 -15.89 3.55
C LEU A 130 2.42 -17.12 4.39
N LEU A 131 1.43 -17.93 4.76
CA LEU A 131 1.64 -19.14 5.56
C LEU A 131 2.47 -20.19 4.82
N LYS A 132 2.27 -20.34 3.50
CA LYS A 132 3.07 -21.22 2.66
C LYS A 132 4.54 -20.82 2.64
N GLU A 133 4.82 -19.52 2.46
CA GLU A 133 6.19 -19.00 2.49
C GLU A 133 6.83 -19.19 3.87
N PHE A 134 6.10 -18.91 4.95
CA PHE A 134 6.58 -19.09 6.33
C PHE A 134 6.95 -20.56 6.59
N THR A 135 6.08 -21.50 6.22
CA THR A 135 6.31 -22.93 6.46
C THR A 135 7.44 -23.50 5.59
N ALA A 136 7.59 -23.01 4.37
CA ALA A 136 8.61 -23.50 3.44
C ALA A 136 10.02 -22.94 3.74
N ARG A 137 10.11 -21.83 4.48
CA ARG A 137 11.39 -21.19 4.82
C ARG A 137 12.08 -21.99 5.93
N ALA A 138 13.34 -22.35 5.68
CA ALA A 138 14.15 -23.02 6.69
C ALA A 138 14.83 -21.98 7.59
N GLY A 139 14.63 -22.12 8.91
CA GLY A 139 15.14 -21.18 9.91
C GLY A 139 14.61 -19.76 9.76
N ASP A 140 15.27 -18.80 10.40
CA ASP A 140 14.97 -17.38 10.28
C ASP A 140 16.17 -16.62 9.68
N PRO A 141 16.39 -16.74 8.35
CA PRO A 141 17.59 -16.20 7.71
C PRO A 141 17.55 -14.69 7.50
N ASN A 142 16.49 -13.98 7.91
CA ASN A 142 16.35 -12.54 7.71
C ASN A 142 16.04 -11.87 9.05
N ALA A 143 16.78 -10.82 9.41
CA ALA A 143 16.37 -9.91 10.47
C ALA A 143 15.12 -9.10 10.05
N GLY A 144 14.27 -8.77 11.02
CA GLY A 144 13.13 -7.88 10.80
C GLY A 144 13.58 -6.47 10.43
N GLY A 145 12.95 -5.86 9.40
CA GLY A 145 13.25 -4.48 9.01
C GLY A 145 14.53 -4.29 8.20
N MET A 146 15.16 -5.36 7.70
CA MET A 146 16.31 -5.26 6.79
C MET A 146 16.01 -4.33 5.61
N THR A 147 16.97 -3.45 5.32
CA THR A 147 16.94 -2.56 4.16
C THR A 147 18.21 -2.76 3.35
N ARG A 148 18.14 -2.63 2.02
CA ARG A 148 19.27 -2.77 1.08
C ARG A 148 19.89 -4.17 0.96
N GLU A 149 19.56 -5.11 1.84
CA GLU A 149 19.97 -6.52 1.74
C GLU A 149 18.94 -7.38 0.98
N THR A 150 19.41 -8.45 0.32
CA THR A 150 18.49 -9.33 -0.41
C THR A 150 17.81 -10.32 0.51
N ILE A 151 16.49 -10.29 0.56
CA ILE A 151 15.67 -11.19 1.37
C ILE A 151 15.88 -12.65 0.92
N VAL A 152 16.26 -13.49 1.88
CA VAL A 152 16.34 -14.95 1.73
C VAL A 152 14.93 -15.53 1.86
N THR A 153 14.32 -15.83 0.71
CA THR A 153 13.00 -16.48 0.62
C THR A 153 13.14 -18.00 0.56
N ALA A 154 12.05 -18.74 0.80
CA ALA A 154 12.02 -20.18 0.58
C ALA A 154 12.37 -20.54 -0.90
N TYR A 155 11.98 -19.67 -1.84
CA TYR A 155 12.39 -19.81 -3.24
C TYR A 155 13.92 -19.67 -3.40
N ARG A 156 14.54 -18.66 -2.79
CA ARG A 156 16.00 -18.49 -2.86
C ARG A 156 16.73 -19.67 -2.22
N GLN A 157 16.27 -20.16 -1.07
CA GLN A 157 16.83 -21.34 -0.41
C GLN A 157 16.72 -22.59 -1.29
N GLY A 158 15.59 -22.79 -1.97
CA GLY A 158 15.42 -23.88 -2.93
C GLY A 158 16.37 -23.76 -4.14
N ALA A 159 16.56 -22.54 -4.66
CA ALA A 159 17.48 -22.29 -5.76
C ALA A 159 18.94 -22.54 -5.34
N MET A 160 19.34 -22.13 -4.13
CA MET A 160 20.67 -22.41 -3.58
C MET A 160 20.92 -23.91 -3.42
N LYS A 161 19.93 -24.67 -2.95
CA LYS A 161 20.03 -26.15 -2.88
C LYS A 161 20.24 -26.79 -4.26
N CYS A 162 19.50 -26.32 -5.27
CA CYS A 162 19.67 -26.80 -6.66
C CYS A 162 21.05 -26.43 -7.21
N ALA A 163 21.49 -25.20 -6.97
CA ALA A 163 22.79 -24.71 -7.41
C ALA A 163 23.93 -25.51 -6.77
N ALA A 164 23.89 -25.74 -5.45
CA ALA A 164 24.88 -26.54 -4.74
C ALA A 164 24.93 -27.99 -5.24
N TYR A 165 23.78 -28.60 -5.56
CA TYR A 165 23.75 -29.93 -6.17
C TYR A 165 24.46 -29.96 -7.52
N LEU A 166 24.14 -29.02 -8.42
CA LEU A 166 24.75 -28.96 -9.75
C LEU A 166 26.24 -28.61 -9.72
N ALA A 167 26.69 -27.85 -8.71
CA ALA A 167 28.11 -27.57 -8.51
C ALA A 167 28.92 -28.86 -8.26
N GLY A 168 28.36 -29.80 -7.48
CA GLY A 168 29.02 -31.07 -7.15
C GLY A 168 28.78 -32.19 -8.17
N ALA A 169 27.55 -32.32 -8.69
CA ALA A 169 27.16 -33.43 -9.58
C ALA A 169 27.35 -33.12 -11.07
N GLY A 170 27.52 -31.85 -11.44
CA GLY A 170 27.54 -31.42 -12.84
C GLY A 170 26.15 -31.38 -13.49
N PRO A 171 26.07 -31.23 -14.83
CA PRO A 171 24.81 -31.12 -15.55
C PRO A 171 23.88 -32.31 -15.30
N SER A 172 22.67 -32.04 -14.80
CA SER A 172 21.76 -33.08 -14.30
C SER A 172 20.33 -32.87 -14.77
N ARG A 173 19.55 -33.96 -14.84
CA ARG A 173 18.11 -33.87 -15.15
C ARG A 173 17.36 -33.16 -14.03
N GLY A 174 16.41 -32.29 -14.37
CA GLY A 174 15.63 -31.55 -13.36
C GLY A 174 14.93 -32.45 -12.32
N ALA A 175 14.42 -33.61 -12.75
CA ALA A 175 13.82 -34.60 -11.87
C ALA A 175 14.82 -35.22 -10.88
N GLU A 176 16.07 -35.38 -11.29
CA GLU A 176 17.15 -35.89 -10.45
C GLU A 176 17.52 -34.87 -9.38
N VAL A 177 17.69 -33.60 -9.77
CA VAL A 177 17.94 -32.49 -8.83
C VAL A 177 16.80 -32.38 -7.81
N ALA A 178 15.54 -32.49 -8.25
CA ALA A 178 14.38 -32.46 -7.35
C ALA A 178 14.43 -33.58 -6.30
N ARG A 179 14.75 -34.81 -6.72
CA ARG A 179 14.84 -35.98 -5.85
C ARG A 179 16.01 -35.85 -4.86
N ALA A 180 17.17 -35.41 -5.32
CA ALA A 180 18.36 -35.29 -4.48
C ALA A 180 18.27 -34.15 -3.45
N THR A 181 17.64 -33.03 -3.80
CA THR A 181 17.58 -31.84 -2.93
C THR A 181 16.31 -31.77 -2.08
N GLY A 182 15.31 -32.61 -2.37
CA GLY A 182 13.96 -32.51 -1.80
C GLY A 182 13.17 -31.29 -2.29
N VAL A 183 13.71 -30.51 -3.24
CA VAL A 183 13.03 -29.34 -3.81
C VAL A 183 12.08 -29.81 -4.91
N ALA A 184 10.82 -30.05 -4.55
CA ALA A 184 9.80 -30.56 -5.48
C ALA A 184 9.63 -29.73 -6.77
N ARG A 185 9.97 -28.43 -6.73
CA ARG A 185 9.88 -27.52 -7.89
C ARG A 185 11.21 -27.27 -8.60
N ALA A 186 12.26 -28.05 -8.34
CA ALA A 186 13.61 -27.80 -8.87
C ALA A 186 13.62 -27.57 -10.39
N THR A 187 12.98 -28.45 -11.18
CA THR A 187 12.89 -28.31 -12.64
C THR A 187 12.31 -26.96 -13.07
N THR A 188 11.19 -26.54 -12.48
CA THR A 188 10.56 -25.25 -12.77
C THR A 188 11.45 -24.09 -12.36
N MET A 189 12.10 -24.18 -11.20
CA MET A 189 12.97 -23.11 -10.70
C MET A 189 14.20 -22.90 -11.60
N MET A 190 14.82 -23.99 -12.06
CA MET A 190 15.97 -23.94 -12.96
C MET A 190 15.58 -23.50 -14.36
N ARG A 191 14.37 -23.86 -14.83
CA ARG A 191 13.82 -23.37 -16.10
C ARG A 191 13.51 -21.87 -16.07
N ASP A 192 12.79 -21.42 -15.04
CA ASP A 192 12.33 -20.04 -14.94
C ASP A 192 13.51 -19.09 -14.60
N ASN A 193 14.55 -19.62 -13.97
CA ASN A 193 15.87 -19.02 -13.80
C ASN A 193 15.87 -17.55 -13.34
N HIS A 194 15.01 -17.22 -12.37
CA HIS A 194 14.84 -15.84 -11.87
C HIS A 194 16.13 -15.14 -11.40
N TYR A 195 17.19 -15.90 -11.10
CA TYR A 195 18.48 -15.37 -10.63
C TYR A 195 19.60 -15.48 -11.67
N GLY A 196 19.37 -16.11 -12.83
CA GLY A 196 20.40 -16.35 -13.83
C GLY A 196 21.39 -17.47 -13.50
N TRP A 197 21.22 -18.21 -12.39
CA TRP A 197 22.16 -19.21 -11.89
C TRP A 197 22.21 -20.53 -12.68
N PHE A 198 21.24 -20.77 -13.55
CA PHE A 198 21.10 -22.04 -14.25
C PHE A 198 21.17 -21.85 -15.76
N GLU A 199 21.61 -22.88 -16.46
CA GLU A 199 21.59 -22.93 -17.93
C GLU A 199 21.03 -24.28 -18.40
N ARG A 200 20.22 -24.26 -19.46
CA ARG A 200 19.65 -25.49 -20.04
C ARG A 200 20.59 -25.99 -21.13
N VAL A 201 21.27 -27.10 -20.87
CA VAL A 201 22.26 -27.69 -21.78
C VAL A 201 21.68 -28.76 -22.70
N ASP A 202 20.56 -29.38 -22.28
CA ASP A 202 19.78 -30.31 -23.11
C ASP A 202 18.32 -30.35 -22.61
N ARG A 203 17.44 -31.10 -23.27
CA ARG A 203 16.03 -31.26 -22.91
C ARG A 203 15.89 -31.77 -21.47
N GLY A 204 15.55 -30.83 -20.58
CA GLY A 204 15.34 -31.10 -19.16
C GLY A 204 16.63 -31.33 -18.36
N VAL A 205 17.80 -31.07 -18.95
CA VAL A 205 19.10 -31.12 -18.31
C VAL A 205 19.59 -29.71 -18.07
N TYR A 206 20.02 -29.44 -16.84
CA TYR A 206 20.44 -28.12 -16.39
C TYR A 206 21.86 -28.20 -15.84
N ALA A 207 22.67 -27.19 -16.14
CA ALA A 207 23.98 -26.97 -15.54
C ALA A 207 23.98 -25.68 -14.72
N LEU A 208 25.03 -25.52 -13.92
CA LEU A 208 25.26 -24.31 -13.14
C LEU A 208 26.02 -23.29 -14.00
N SER A 209 25.44 -22.12 -14.19
CA SER A 209 26.06 -21.02 -14.92
C SER A 209 27.19 -20.38 -14.10
N GLU A 210 27.99 -19.54 -14.75
CA GLU A 210 29.05 -18.78 -14.08
C GLU A 210 28.52 -17.90 -12.94
N SER A 211 27.38 -17.23 -13.16
CA SER A 211 26.75 -16.42 -12.12
C SER A 211 26.22 -17.27 -10.95
N GLY A 212 25.84 -18.52 -11.23
CA GLY A 212 25.47 -19.50 -10.21
C GLY A 212 26.65 -19.95 -9.36
N ARG A 213 27.84 -20.15 -9.96
CA ARG A 213 29.09 -20.48 -9.24
C ARG A 213 29.50 -19.34 -8.33
N ALA A 214 29.56 -18.13 -8.88
CA ALA A 214 29.86 -16.92 -8.11
C ALA A 214 28.90 -16.70 -6.94
N ALA A 215 27.60 -17.00 -7.11
CA ALA A 215 26.60 -16.87 -6.05
C ALA A 215 26.76 -17.88 -4.91
N LEU A 216 27.43 -19.02 -5.14
CA LEU A 216 27.78 -20.00 -4.11
C LEU A 216 29.12 -19.69 -3.42
N GLY A 217 29.89 -18.71 -3.94
CA GLY A 217 31.27 -18.47 -3.52
C GLY A 217 32.25 -19.54 -4.04
N ALA A 218 31.90 -20.20 -5.15
CA ALA A 218 32.71 -21.19 -5.85
C ALA A 218 33.36 -20.60 -7.12
#